data_AF-A0A9W8QXH6-F1
#
_entry.id   AF-A0A9W8QXH6-F1
#
_cell.length_a   1.000
_cell.length_b   1.000
_cell.length_c   1.000
_cell.angle_alpha   90.00
_cell.angle_beta   90.00
_cell.angle_gamma   90.00
#
_symmetry.space_group_name_H-M   'P 1'
#
loop_
_entity.id
_entity.type
_entity.pdbx_description
1 polymer ?
#
loop_
_entity_poly.entity_id
_entity_poly.type
_entity_poly.pdbx_seq_one_letter_code
_entity_poly.pdbx_strand_id
1 'polypeptide(L)'
;MKDGPEGYACYNEGNDLVFLPGNVTAGYTDSALAEYLLFQAHKMSPRLLLDMEKHRLTRTTVTINNVDLPAVHDQHLDIVVAFDLETKLPYIIRSFEDHAIFGRTENDLRLYNYTEVDGIQFPTHRFVFQNGTAIVEQTDFSRVIPNPDFSADFFEGLEESKSATPRAAPAKIPEYSHAEIGEYWTNALWSGPYTGTYDNITTETLGPDLPNAHKFLVENSPIVEHLILDFEDGVIVYEAPPHQTDLVIRWIKENLKKPITHVFLTHHHHDHSYDVHKYVALGAKIIVPEVATKYWKQIPGAELVTFTEGKPYIHADSTMQARFIWHEEAPHSVDWSYSIVTTRCPSANSTMLAYEADSFSTLTHFDPHFAYGWLNQAIADGMSKNTIVVPTHGMPIPLPFLLDQISYVYPALDSTHLHAGVPSCLAY
;
A
#
# COMPACT_ATOMS: atom_id res chain seq x y z
N MET A 1 25.00 -8.60 5.67
CA MET A 1 24.62 -7.52 6.62
C MET A 1 25.69 -7.39 7.69
N LYS A 2 25.93 -6.18 8.18
CA LYS A 2 26.83 -5.87 9.28
C LYS A 2 26.11 -4.93 10.24
N ASP A 3 26.15 -5.24 11.53
CA ASP A 3 25.56 -4.40 12.59
C ASP A 3 26.61 -3.39 13.14
N GLY A 4 26.14 -2.40 13.90
CA GLY A 4 26.93 -1.38 14.58
C GLY A 4 27.03 -0.03 13.83
N PRO A 5 27.84 0.91 14.34
CA PRO A 5 27.92 2.28 13.80
C PRO A 5 28.38 2.36 12.33
N GLU A 6 29.14 1.36 11.88
CA GLU A 6 29.63 1.19 10.51
C GLU A 6 28.86 0.08 9.78
N GLY A 7 27.66 -0.24 10.27
CA GLY A 7 26.79 -1.29 9.76
C GLY A 7 26.26 -1.00 8.36
N TYR A 8 25.66 -2.00 7.75
CA TYR A 8 25.00 -1.93 6.44
C TYR A 8 24.18 -3.20 6.15
N ALA A 9 23.22 -3.10 5.24
CA ALA A 9 22.69 -4.23 4.49
C ALA A 9 23.07 -4.09 3.01
N CYS A 10 23.32 -5.23 2.35
CA CYS A 10 23.76 -5.28 0.96
C CYS A 10 23.32 -6.60 0.34
N TYR A 11 22.70 -6.53 -0.83
CA TYR A 11 22.52 -7.63 -1.76
C TYR A 11 23.84 -7.86 -2.50
N ASN A 12 24.50 -8.99 -2.27
CA ASN A 12 25.70 -9.41 -3.00
C ASN A 12 25.35 -10.15 -4.31
N GLU A 13 24.14 -10.69 -4.39
CA GLU A 13 23.52 -11.25 -5.58
C GLU A 13 22.04 -10.86 -5.62
N GLY A 14 21.52 -10.59 -6.82
CA GLY A 14 20.10 -10.27 -7.02
C GLY A 14 19.63 -8.98 -6.35
N ASN A 15 18.31 -8.83 -6.27
CA ASN A 15 17.65 -7.65 -5.72
C ASN A 15 16.26 -8.00 -5.17
N ASP A 16 15.66 -7.03 -4.49
CA ASP A 16 14.32 -7.06 -3.89
C ASP A 16 13.39 -6.03 -4.54
N LEU A 17 13.54 -5.78 -5.84
CA LEU A 17 12.72 -4.82 -6.58
C LEU A 17 11.98 -5.53 -7.71
N VAL A 18 10.65 -5.59 -7.62
CA VAL A 18 9.78 -6.32 -8.55
C VAL A 18 9.93 -5.85 -10.00
N PHE A 19 10.33 -4.59 -10.19
CA PHE A 19 10.53 -3.98 -11.50
C PHE A 19 11.95 -4.17 -12.07
N LEU A 20 12.88 -4.74 -11.29
CA LEU A 20 14.23 -5.07 -11.77
C LEU A 20 14.33 -6.54 -12.19
N PRO A 21 15.08 -6.86 -13.25
CA PRO A 21 15.39 -8.25 -13.57
C PRO A 21 16.13 -8.94 -12.42
N GLY A 22 15.75 -10.18 -12.09
CA GLY A 22 16.35 -10.90 -10.95
C GLY A 22 17.85 -11.20 -11.07
N ASN A 23 18.46 -11.02 -12.24
CA ASN A 23 19.90 -11.14 -12.44
C ASN A 23 20.67 -9.82 -12.18
N VAL A 24 19.97 -8.73 -11.86
CA VAL A 24 20.58 -7.46 -11.45
C VAL A 24 20.87 -7.53 -9.97
N THR A 25 22.11 -7.23 -9.58
CA THR A 25 22.46 -7.08 -8.16
C THR A 25 22.24 -5.64 -7.70
N ALA A 26 21.40 -5.42 -6.69
CA ALA A 26 21.06 -4.07 -6.20
C ALA A 26 22.19 -3.41 -5.40
N GLY A 27 22.97 -4.19 -4.65
CA GLY A 27 24.02 -3.68 -3.78
C GLY A 27 23.50 -3.25 -2.41
N TYR A 28 24.06 -2.18 -1.85
CA TYR A 28 23.66 -1.63 -0.57
C TYR A 28 22.19 -1.17 -0.59
N THR A 29 21.60 -1.16 0.60
CA THR A 29 20.28 -0.57 0.85
C THR A 29 20.45 0.83 1.45
N ASP A 30 19.38 1.62 1.47
CA ASP A 30 19.37 2.84 2.29
C ASP A 30 19.39 2.54 3.80
N SER A 31 19.54 3.59 4.62
CA SER A 31 19.66 3.47 6.07
C SER A 31 18.43 2.90 6.77
N ALA A 32 17.22 3.18 6.25
CA ALA A 32 15.97 2.74 6.86
C ALA A 32 15.76 1.25 6.62
N LEU A 33 15.93 0.81 5.37
CA LEU A 33 15.85 -0.62 5.06
C LEU A 33 16.98 -1.40 5.73
N ALA A 34 18.20 -0.85 5.79
CA ALA A 34 19.29 -1.51 6.51
C ALA A 34 18.96 -1.74 8.00
N GLU A 35 18.33 -0.75 8.65
CA GLU A 35 17.91 -0.85 10.05
C GLU A 35 16.78 -1.87 10.24
N TYR A 36 15.77 -1.85 9.37
CA TYR A 36 14.69 -2.84 9.39
C TYR A 36 15.22 -4.27 9.17
N LEU A 37 16.07 -4.50 8.17
CA LEU A 37 16.62 -5.82 7.87
C LEU A 37 17.50 -6.36 8.99
N LEU A 38 18.31 -5.50 9.62
CA LEU A 38 19.08 -5.88 10.80
C LEU A 38 18.16 -6.22 11.97
N PHE A 39 17.11 -5.44 12.21
CA PHE A 39 16.11 -5.74 13.23
C PHE A 39 15.47 -7.12 13.01
N GLN A 40 15.05 -7.45 11.79
CA GLN A 40 14.53 -8.78 11.47
C GLN A 40 15.60 -9.87 11.64
N ALA A 41 16.86 -9.61 11.24
CA ALA A 41 17.96 -10.56 11.43
C ALA A 41 18.24 -10.83 12.92
N HIS A 42 18.16 -9.82 13.78
CA HIS A 42 18.29 -9.98 15.24
C HIS A 42 17.14 -10.82 15.81
N LYS A 43 15.89 -10.57 15.38
CA LYS A 43 14.73 -11.42 15.75
C LYS A 43 14.93 -12.87 15.36
N MET A 44 15.55 -13.13 14.21
CA MET A 44 15.80 -14.48 13.69
C MET A 44 17.08 -15.13 14.23
N SER A 45 17.89 -14.41 15.02
CA SER A 45 19.18 -14.88 15.49
C SER A 45 19.03 -16.08 16.43
N PRO A 46 19.75 -17.21 16.20
CA PRO A 46 19.84 -18.30 17.17
C PRO A 46 20.46 -17.88 18.51
N ARG A 47 21.07 -16.69 18.57
CA ARG A 47 21.67 -16.12 19.78
C ARG A 47 20.76 -15.14 20.52
N LEU A 48 19.56 -14.86 20.01
CA LEU A 48 18.67 -13.82 20.54
C LEU A 48 18.54 -13.89 22.08
N LEU A 49 18.25 -15.06 22.64
CA LEU A 49 18.09 -15.22 24.08
C LEU A 49 19.38 -14.94 24.87
N LEU A 50 20.55 -15.32 24.35
CA LEU A 50 21.84 -15.02 24.98
C LEU A 50 22.18 -13.52 24.94
N ASP A 51 21.68 -12.82 23.93
CA ASP A 51 21.84 -11.37 23.82
C ASP A 51 20.86 -10.66 24.76
N MET A 52 19.61 -11.12 24.84
CA MET A 52 18.61 -10.65 25.81
C MET A 52 19.04 -10.83 27.27
N GLU A 53 19.74 -11.92 27.61
CA GLU A 53 20.26 -12.17 28.96
C GLU A 53 21.23 -11.08 29.47
N LYS A 54 21.84 -10.31 28.56
CA LYS A 54 22.73 -9.19 28.90
C LYS A 54 21.95 -7.91 29.23
N HIS A 55 20.65 -7.89 28.95
CA HIS A 55 19.78 -6.74 29.13
C HIS A 55 18.89 -6.88 30.37
N ARG A 56 18.05 -5.87 30.60
CA ARG A 56 17.06 -5.89 31.67
C ARG A 56 15.80 -6.58 31.19
N LEU A 57 15.58 -7.80 31.68
CA LEU A 57 14.41 -8.60 31.35
C LEU A 57 13.28 -8.42 32.36
N THR A 58 12.04 -8.42 31.88
CA THR A 58 10.83 -8.51 32.72
C THR A 58 10.05 -9.76 32.36
N ARG A 59 9.51 -10.43 33.38
CA ARG A 59 8.58 -11.54 33.16
C ARG A 59 7.24 -10.99 32.69
N THR A 60 6.67 -11.59 31.66
CA THR A 60 5.35 -11.25 31.12
C THR A 60 4.62 -12.52 30.67
N THR A 61 3.52 -12.36 29.95
CA THR A 61 2.72 -13.44 29.38
C THR A 61 2.22 -13.01 28.01
N VAL A 62 2.24 -13.93 27.05
CA VAL A 62 1.61 -13.74 25.74
C VAL A 62 0.41 -14.66 25.67
N THR A 63 -0.78 -14.10 25.45
CA THR A 63 -2.03 -14.86 25.38
C THR A 63 -2.45 -15.03 23.93
N ILE A 64 -2.58 -16.28 23.46
CA ILE A 64 -3.13 -16.59 22.14
C ILE A 64 -4.28 -17.59 22.31
N ASN A 65 -5.44 -17.29 21.73
CA ASN A 65 -6.63 -18.15 21.80
C ASN A 65 -6.98 -18.59 23.24
N ASN A 66 -6.87 -17.66 24.20
CA ASN A 66 -7.05 -17.89 25.64
C ASN A 66 -6.06 -18.89 26.28
N VAL A 67 -4.92 -19.12 25.63
CA VAL A 67 -3.79 -19.86 26.19
C VAL A 67 -2.68 -18.89 26.56
N ASP A 68 -2.33 -18.89 27.84
CA ASP A 68 -1.26 -18.06 28.39
C ASP A 68 0.08 -18.76 28.25
N LEU A 69 0.99 -18.13 27.50
CA LEU A 69 2.36 -18.58 27.31
C LEU A 69 3.30 -17.79 28.23
N PRO A 70 4.15 -18.46 29.01
CA PRO A 70 5.18 -17.77 29.79
C PRO A 70 6.11 -17.03 28.83
N ALA A 71 6.44 -15.79 29.16
CA ALA A 71 7.25 -14.95 28.29
C ALA A 71 8.20 -14.04 29.06
N VAL A 72 9.24 -13.58 28.37
CA VAL A 72 10.18 -12.56 28.84
C VAL A 72 10.20 -11.39 27.85
N HIS A 73 10.16 -10.17 28.37
CA HIS A 73 10.28 -8.95 27.58
C HIS A 73 11.66 -8.34 27.81
N ASP A 74 12.38 -8.13 26.73
CA ASP A 74 13.59 -7.31 26.72
C ASP A 74 13.22 -5.87 26.39
N GLN A 75 13.34 -5.00 27.39
CA GLN A 75 13.01 -3.58 27.25
C GLN A 75 13.99 -2.82 26.36
N HIS A 76 15.20 -3.32 26.17
CA HIS A 76 16.21 -2.67 25.34
C HIS A 76 15.92 -2.87 23.85
N LEU A 77 15.58 -4.11 23.48
CA LEU A 77 15.24 -4.46 22.10
C LEU A 77 13.75 -4.24 21.77
N ASP A 78 12.90 -4.04 22.78
CA ASP A 78 11.44 -4.09 22.71
C ASP A 78 10.91 -5.39 22.07
N ILE A 79 11.53 -6.51 22.43
CA ILE A 79 11.17 -7.86 21.94
C ILE A 79 10.64 -8.70 23.10
N VAL A 80 9.52 -9.39 22.86
CA VAL A 80 8.97 -10.38 23.78
C VAL A 80 9.21 -11.77 23.21
N VAL A 81 9.81 -12.67 24.00
CA VAL A 81 9.92 -14.09 23.65
C VAL A 81 9.00 -14.90 24.54
N ALA A 82 8.02 -15.57 23.93
CA ALA A 82 7.13 -16.51 24.60
C ALA A 82 7.57 -17.95 24.32
N PHE A 83 7.42 -18.81 25.32
CA PHE A 83 7.89 -20.19 25.28
C PHE A 83 6.74 -21.17 25.17
N ASP A 84 6.98 -22.24 24.42
CA ASP A 84 6.05 -23.36 24.33
C ASP A 84 5.87 -24.05 25.69
N LEU A 85 4.64 -24.47 25.98
CA LEU A 85 4.28 -25.01 27.29
C LEU A 85 4.88 -26.40 27.55
N GLU A 86 5.18 -27.18 26.52
CA GLU A 86 5.67 -28.55 26.65
C GLU A 86 7.19 -28.59 26.47
N THR A 87 7.68 -28.16 25.31
CA THR A 87 9.09 -28.21 24.91
C THR A 87 9.94 -27.17 25.60
N LYS A 88 9.33 -26.09 26.11
CA LYS A 88 10.01 -24.90 26.69
C LYS A 88 10.90 -24.15 25.70
N LEU A 89 10.84 -24.50 24.42
CA LEU A 89 11.56 -23.78 23.36
C LEU A 89 10.85 -22.47 23.04
N PRO A 90 11.56 -21.48 22.46
CA PRO A 90 10.91 -20.28 21.92
C PRO A 90 9.78 -20.68 20.96
N TYR A 91 8.66 -20.01 21.09
CA TYR A 91 7.48 -20.27 20.28
C TYR A 91 7.05 -19.03 19.52
N ILE A 92 7.14 -17.87 20.17
CA ILE A 92 6.82 -16.57 19.57
C ILE A 92 7.95 -15.61 19.91
N ILE A 93 8.42 -14.90 18.90
CA ILE A 93 9.28 -13.72 19.03
C ILE A 93 8.45 -12.55 18.52
N ARG A 94 7.90 -11.79 19.47
CA ARG A 94 6.99 -10.68 19.23
C ARG A 94 7.74 -9.37 19.21
N SER A 95 7.55 -8.61 18.14
CA SER A 95 7.86 -7.19 18.07
C SER A 95 6.57 -6.38 17.88
N PHE A 96 6.71 -5.06 17.93
CA PHE A 96 5.61 -4.13 17.67
C PHE A 96 5.99 -3.20 16.54
N GLU A 97 5.00 -2.88 15.71
CA GLU A 97 5.13 -1.93 14.61
C GLU A 97 4.00 -0.91 14.71
N ASP A 98 4.27 0.35 14.36
CA ASP A 98 3.24 1.38 14.32
C ASP A 98 2.68 1.47 12.89
N HIS A 99 1.52 0.87 12.68
CA HIS A 99 0.85 0.84 11.38
C HIS A 99 -0.08 2.05 11.25
N ALA A 100 -0.06 2.74 10.11
CA ALA A 100 -0.83 3.97 9.91
C ALA A 100 -2.37 3.79 10.03
N ILE A 101 -2.89 2.61 9.66
CA ILE A 101 -4.31 2.25 9.69
C ILE A 101 -4.70 1.58 11.01
N PHE A 102 -3.91 0.61 11.48
CA PHE A 102 -4.26 -0.23 12.65
C PHE A 102 -3.67 0.26 13.97
N GLY A 103 -2.79 1.27 13.93
CA GLY A 103 -2.01 1.70 15.08
C GLY A 103 -0.95 0.66 15.48
N ARG A 104 -0.62 0.62 16.78
CA ARG A 104 0.38 -0.32 17.32
C ARG A 104 -0.08 -1.75 17.08
N THR A 105 0.67 -2.46 16.25
CA THR A 105 0.36 -3.77 15.71
C THR A 105 1.39 -4.78 16.20
N GLU A 106 0.93 -5.98 16.55
CA GLU A 106 1.83 -7.09 16.91
C GLU A 106 2.39 -7.73 15.64
N ASN A 107 3.72 -7.89 15.59
CA ASN A 107 4.43 -8.59 14.52
C ASN A 107 5.14 -9.81 15.14
N ASP A 108 4.48 -10.95 15.07
CA ASP A 108 4.86 -12.20 15.72
C ASP A 108 5.61 -13.10 14.75
N LEU A 109 6.91 -13.33 14.99
CA LEU A 109 7.63 -14.45 14.37
C LEU A 109 7.34 -15.71 15.20
N ARG A 110 6.56 -16.63 14.63
CA ARG A 110 6.22 -17.91 15.27
C ARG A 110 7.10 -19.04 14.75
N LEU A 111 7.59 -19.86 15.66
CA LEU A 111 8.62 -20.87 15.42
C LEU A 111 8.07 -22.27 15.70
N TYR A 112 8.24 -23.19 14.75
CA TYR A 112 7.68 -24.54 14.82
C TYR A 112 8.64 -25.58 14.27
N ASN A 113 8.29 -26.85 14.54
CA ASN A 113 8.98 -28.04 14.02
C ASN A 113 10.49 -27.97 14.29
N TYR A 114 10.82 -27.93 15.58
CA TYR A 114 12.21 -27.92 16.02
C TYR A 114 12.90 -29.25 15.69
N THR A 115 14.09 -29.16 15.13
CA THR A 115 14.97 -30.30 14.86
C THR A 115 16.33 -30.05 15.48
N GLU A 116 17.00 -31.12 15.91
CA GLU A 116 18.36 -31.00 16.41
C GLU A 116 19.34 -30.82 15.25
N VAL A 117 20.13 -29.74 15.31
CA VAL A 117 21.19 -29.42 14.36
C VAL A 117 22.44 -29.12 15.17
N ASP A 118 23.46 -29.99 15.09
CA ASP A 118 24.70 -29.90 15.87
C ASP A 118 24.50 -29.61 17.36
N GLY A 119 23.52 -30.29 17.97
CA GLY A 119 23.19 -30.14 19.40
C GLY A 119 22.36 -28.91 19.76
N ILE A 120 21.90 -28.12 18.76
CA ILE A 120 21.01 -26.97 18.96
C ILE A 120 19.62 -27.31 18.39
N GLN A 121 18.57 -27.05 19.16
CA GLN A 121 17.20 -27.13 18.65
C GLN A 121 16.93 -25.94 17.71
N PHE A 122 16.73 -26.22 16.43
CA PHE A 122 16.52 -25.23 15.38
C PHE A 122 15.10 -25.35 14.78
N PRO A 123 14.32 -24.24 14.71
CA PRO A 123 12.98 -24.27 14.11
C PRO A 123 13.08 -24.33 12.58
N THR A 124 12.50 -25.38 12.00
CA THR A 124 12.51 -25.59 10.54
C THR A 124 11.30 -24.98 9.83
N HIS A 125 10.31 -24.50 10.57
CA HIS A 125 9.16 -23.78 10.04
C HIS A 125 8.98 -22.46 10.77
N ARG A 126 8.67 -21.41 10.00
CA ARG A 126 8.47 -20.05 10.52
C ARG A 126 7.26 -19.43 9.86
N PHE A 127 6.54 -18.65 10.65
CA PHE A 127 5.46 -17.81 10.17
C PHE A 127 5.62 -16.41 10.76
N VAL A 128 5.44 -15.39 9.94
CA VAL A 128 5.23 -14.03 10.43
C VAL A 128 3.73 -13.78 10.50
N PHE A 129 3.24 -13.49 11.69
CA PHE A 129 1.85 -13.17 11.97
C PHE A 129 1.70 -11.69 12.30
N GLN A 130 0.77 -11.01 11.64
CA GLN A 130 0.32 -9.67 12.01
C GLN A 130 -0.96 -9.75 12.85
N ASN A 131 -0.98 -9.06 13.99
CA ASN A 131 -2.09 -9.05 14.97
C ASN A 131 -2.61 -10.44 15.35
N GLY A 132 -1.71 -11.43 15.36
CA GLY A 132 -1.98 -12.80 15.75
C GLY A 132 -2.86 -13.63 14.80
N THR A 133 -3.45 -13.02 13.76
CA THR A 133 -4.43 -13.68 12.88
C THR A 133 -4.03 -13.74 11.40
N ALA A 134 -3.32 -12.73 10.89
CA ALA A 134 -2.94 -12.67 9.48
C ALA A 134 -1.53 -13.24 9.30
N ILE A 135 -1.37 -14.25 8.43
CA ILE A 135 -0.04 -14.73 8.03
C ILE A 135 0.43 -13.84 6.89
N VAL A 136 1.57 -13.17 7.06
CA VAL A 136 2.17 -12.31 6.03
C VAL A 136 3.40 -12.95 5.39
N GLU A 137 4.05 -13.89 6.07
CA GLU A 137 5.17 -14.66 5.53
C GLU A 137 5.15 -16.09 6.10
N GLN A 138 5.51 -17.07 5.26
CA GLN A 138 5.81 -18.43 5.67
C GLN A 138 7.18 -18.84 5.11
N THR A 139 8.06 -19.35 5.98
CA THR A 139 9.39 -19.83 5.59
C THR A 139 9.58 -21.28 6.04
N ASP A 140 9.97 -22.14 5.10
CA ASP A 140 10.27 -23.56 5.35
C ASP A 140 11.75 -23.84 5.06
N PHE A 141 12.47 -24.39 6.05
CA PHE A 141 13.90 -24.71 5.93
C PHE A 141 14.08 -26.17 5.52
N SER A 142 14.50 -26.41 4.29
CA SER A 142 14.74 -27.75 3.77
C SER A 142 16.05 -28.38 4.29
N ARG A 143 17.05 -27.55 4.59
CA ARG A 143 18.35 -27.99 5.10
C ARG A 143 19.03 -26.89 5.91
N VAL A 144 19.62 -27.26 7.03
CA VAL A 144 20.50 -26.40 7.83
C VAL A 144 21.89 -27.01 7.82
N ILE A 145 22.90 -26.26 7.39
CA ILE A 145 24.30 -26.69 7.40
C ILE A 145 25.03 -25.81 8.41
N PRO A 146 25.49 -26.35 9.54
CA PRO A 146 26.31 -25.63 10.49
C PRO A 146 27.70 -25.35 9.92
N ASN A 147 28.20 -24.14 10.16
CA ASN A 147 29.55 -23.70 9.76
C ASN A 147 29.92 -24.06 8.31
N PRO A 148 29.09 -23.69 7.33
CA PRO A 148 29.42 -23.92 5.92
C PRO A 148 30.68 -23.13 5.55
N ASP A 149 31.45 -23.68 4.62
CA ASP A 149 32.64 -23.02 4.09
C ASP A 149 32.24 -22.05 2.97
N PHE A 150 32.71 -20.81 3.07
CA PHE A 150 32.47 -19.75 2.09
C PHE A 150 33.82 -19.15 1.68
N SER A 151 33.90 -18.63 0.46
CA SER A 151 35.07 -17.85 0.06
C SER A 151 35.20 -16.58 0.92
N ALA A 152 36.43 -16.08 1.08
CA ALA A 152 36.71 -14.94 1.96
C ALA A 152 35.94 -13.66 1.56
N ASP A 153 35.62 -13.54 0.27
CA ASP A 153 34.91 -12.43 -0.35
C ASP A 153 33.38 -12.62 -0.41
N PHE A 154 32.84 -13.77 0.03
CA PHE A 154 31.41 -14.09 -0.15
C PHE A 154 30.46 -13.04 0.47
N PHE A 155 30.84 -12.50 1.65
CA PHE A 155 30.05 -11.49 2.36
C PHE A 155 30.55 -10.06 2.13
N GLU A 156 31.53 -9.86 1.25
CA GLU A 156 31.95 -8.51 0.87
C GLU A 156 30.83 -7.84 0.07
N GLY A 157 30.46 -6.63 0.48
CA GLY A 157 29.47 -5.84 -0.27
C GLY A 157 30.00 -5.44 -1.64
N LEU A 158 29.09 -5.05 -2.53
CA LEU A 158 29.50 -4.49 -3.82
C LEU A 158 30.40 -3.26 -3.63
N GLU A 159 31.27 -3.01 -4.62
CA GLU A 159 31.89 -1.69 -4.79
C GLU A 159 30.80 -0.61 -4.80
N GLU A 160 30.94 0.45 -4.01
CA GLU A 160 29.89 1.48 -3.89
C GLU A 160 29.50 2.09 -5.25
N SER A 161 30.45 2.21 -6.17
CA SER A 161 30.22 2.67 -7.55
C SER A 161 29.32 1.75 -8.39
N LYS A 162 29.10 0.50 -7.95
CA LYS A 162 28.25 -0.50 -8.59
C LYS A 162 26.94 -0.75 -7.83
N SER A 163 26.74 -0.06 -6.72
CA SER A 163 25.55 -0.17 -5.89
C SER A 163 24.50 0.87 -6.30
N ALA A 164 23.22 0.52 -6.22
CA ALA A 164 22.13 1.44 -6.50
C ALA A 164 22.06 2.59 -5.48
N THR A 165 22.35 2.29 -4.21
CA THR A 165 22.48 3.29 -3.14
C THR A 165 23.89 3.29 -2.56
N PRO A 166 24.36 4.43 -1.99
CA PRO A 166 25.61 4.44 -1.24
C PRO A 166 25.47 3.60 0.02
N ARG A 167 26.60 3.09 0.52
CA ARG A 167 26.63 2.44 1.84
C ARG A 167 26.19 3.43 2.91
N ALA A 168 25.17 3.07 3.66
CA ALA A 168 24.62 3.88 4.74
C ALA A 168 24.58 3.09 6.06
N ALA A 169 24.89 3.79 7.15
CA ALA A 169 24.71 3.23 8.48
C ALA A 169 23.20 3.02 8.76
N PRO A 170 22.80 1.91 9.40
CA PRO A 170 21.42 1.65 9.76
C PRO A 170 20.87 2.76 10.68
N ALA A 171 19.73 3.34 10.33
CA ALA A 171 19.07 4.35 11.14
C ALA A 171 17.55 4.36 10.93
N LYS A 172 16.80 4.51 12.03
CA LYS A 172 15.37 4.82 11.98
C LYS A 172 15.16 6.22 11.39
N ILE A 173 14.18 6.34 10.50
CA ILE A 173 13.75 7.63 9.94
C ILE A 173 12.43 8.01 10.61
N PRO A 174 12.27 9.22 11.18
CA PRO A 174 11.09 9.59 11.99
C PRO A 174 9.73 9.41 11.31
N GLU A 175 9.67 9.52 9.98
CA GLU A 175 8.44 9.45 9.18
C GLU A 175 8.13 8.04 8.66
N TYR A 176 9.03 7.08 8.85
CA TYR A 176 8.89 5.72 8.33
C TYR A 176 8.82 4.73 9.48
N SER A 177 7.71 3.99 9.56
CA SER A 177 7.58 2.89 10.51
C SER A 177 8.10 1.58 9.93
N HIS A 178 8.41 0.63 10.80
CA HIS A 178 8.73 -0.74 10.38
C HIS A 178 7.58 -1.42 9.64
N ALA A 179 6.31 -1.05 9.92
CA ALA A 179 5.17 -1.57 9.18
C ALA A 179 5.24 -1.13 7.72
N GLU A 180 5.55 0.14 7.45
CA GLU A 180 5.66 0.66 6.09
C GLU A 180 6.87 0.04 5.38
N ILE A 181 8.07 0.20 5.96
CA ILE A 181 9.31 -0.31 5.36
C ILE A 181 9.20 -1.81 5.10
N GLY A 182 8.70 -2.56 6.09
CA GLY A 182 8.59 -4.01 6.03
C GLY A 182 7.63 -4.48 4.96
N GLU A 183 6.46 -3.86 4.84
CA GLU A 183 5.49 -4.22 3.81
C GLU A 183 5.99 -3.91 2.40
N TYR A 184 6.49 -2.70 2.17
CA TYR A 184 7.03 -2.33 0.85
C TYR A 184 8.22 -3.23 0.50
N TRP A 185 9.07 -3.59 1.46
CA TRP A 185 10.15 -4.54 1.25
C TRP A 185 9.65 -5.95 0.92
N THR A 186 8.70 -6.50 1.69
CA THR A 186 8.15 -7.85 1.46
C THR A 186 7.45 -7.96 0.11
N ASN A 187 6.82 -6.89 -0.35
CA ASN A 187 6.20 -6.82 -1.68
C ASN A 187 7.19 -6.47 -2.82
N ALA A 188 8.49 -6.33 -2.51
CA ALA A 188 9.54 -5.94 -3.45
C ALA A 188 9.30 -4.58 -4.13
N LEU A 189 8.73 -3.62 -3.40
CA LEU A 189 8.38 -2.27 -3.84
C LEU A 189 9.16 -1.17 -3.13
N TRP A 190 9.98 -1.49 -2.13
CA TRP A 190 10.75 -0.48 -1.40
C TRP A 190 11.90 0.08 -2.25
N SER A 191 11.74 1.31 -2.74
CA SER A 191 12.76 2.05 -3.50
C SER A 191 13.47 3.13 -2.69
N GLY A 192 13.36 3.08 -1.36
CA GLY A 192 13.84 4.12 -0.45
C GLY A 192 12.77 5.16 -0.08
N PRO A 193 13.10 6.10 0.81
CA PRO A 193 12.18 7.15 1.25
C PRO A 193 11.62 7.98 0.10
N TYR A 194 10.35 8.34 0.19
CA TYR A 194 9.66 9.27 -0.69
C TYR A 194 10.42 10.60 -0.80
N THR A 195 10.63 11.08 -2.02
CA THR A 195 11.42 12.28 -2.32
C THR A 195 10.61 13.43 -2.89
N GLY A 196 9.30 13.24 -3.09
CA GLY A 196 8.42 14.25 -3.67
C GLY A 196 8.34 15.52 -2.82
N THR A 197 8.27 16.67 -3.48
CA THR A 197 8.22 17.96 -2.77
C THR A 197 7.12 18.87 -3.30
N TYR A 198 6.64 19.76 -2.44
CA TYR A 198 5.55 20.68 -2.77
C TYR A 198 5.87 21.62 -3.94
N ASP A 199 7.13 22.05 -4.08
CA ASP A 199 7.53 22.96 -5.16
C ASP A 199 7.55 22.28 -6.55
N ASN A 200 7.42 20.95 -6.61
CA ASN A 200 7.38 20.15 -7.83
C ASN A 200 5.98 19.59 -8.14
N ILE A 201 4.94 20.24 -7.64
CA ILE A 201 3.55 19.87 -7.94
C ILE A 201 3.11 20.53 -9.26
N THR A 202 2.46 19.74 -10.11
CA THR A 202 1.69 20.23 -11.26
C THR A 202 0.22 19.91 -11.08
N THR A 203 -0.64 20.85 -11.49
CA THR A 203 -2.09 20.67 -11.47
C THR A 203 -2.71 21.16 -12.76
N GLU A 204 -3.67 20.41 -13.28
CA GLU A 204 -4.42 20.74 -14.49
C GLU A 204 -5.88 20.31 -14.36
N THR A 205 -6.80 20.95 -15.07
CA THR A 205 -8.20 20.54 -15.11
C THR A 205 -8.42 19.52 -16.22
N LEU A 206 -9.09 18.42 -15.90
CA LEU A 206 -9.37 17.34 -16.85
C LEU A 206 -10.70 17.59 -17.57
N GLY A 207 -10.64 18.38 -18.65
CA GLY A 207 -11.79 18.64 -19.53
C GLY A 207 -12.32 20.07 -19.47
N PRO A 208 -12.70 20.66 -20.63
CA PRO A 208 -13.11 22.06 -20.69
C PRO A 208 -14.44 22.35 -19.97
N ASP A 209 -15.33 21.36 -19.83
CA ASP A 209 -16.62 21.46 -19.13
C ASP A 209 -16.57 20.89 -17.70
N LEU A 210 -15.40 20.50 -17.20
CA LEU A 210 -15.14 20.05 -15.83
C LEU A 210 -14.05 20.90 -15.15
N PRO A 211 -14.24 22.23 -15.00
CA PRO A 211 -13.22 23.11 -14.42
C PRO A 211 -12.89 22.82 -12.95
N ASN A 212 -13.73 22.03 -12.28
CA ASN A 212 -13.62 21.65 -10.87
C ASN A 212 -13.08 20.23 -10.67
N ALA A 213 -12.62 19.57 -11.75
CA ALA A 213 -11.93 18.28 -11.68
C ALA A 213 -10.44 18.50 -11.93
N HIS A 214 -9.66 18.49 -10.86
CA HIS A 214 -8.23 18.77 -10.88
C HIS A 214 -7.43 17.48 -10.83
N LYS A 215 -6.54 17.29 -11.80
CA LYS A 215 -5.41 16.40 -11.66
C LYS A 215 -4.36 17.06 -10.77
N PHE A 216 -3.71 16.26 -9.95
CA PHE A 216 -2.57 16.65 -9.12
C PHE A 216 -1.46 15.60 -9.24
N LEU A 217 -0.26 16.06 -9.61
CA LEU A 217 0.91 15.21 -9.81
C LEU A 217 2.13 15.79 -9.08
N VAL A 218 2.92 14.93 -8.44
CA VAL A 218 4.21 15.30 -7.84
C VAL A 218 5.32 14.86 -8.78
N GLU A 219 5.80 15.78 -9.63
CA GLU A 219 6.65 15.48 -10.79
C GLU A 219 7.97 14.79 -10.43
N ASN A 220 8.57 15.17 -9.30
CA ASN A 220 9.87 14.62 -8.89
C ASN A 220 9.77 13.25 -8.19
N SER A 221 8.55 12.77 -7.91
CA SER A 221 8.31 11.43 -7.37
C SER A 221 6.85 10.98 -7.66
N PRO A 222 6.54 10.65 -8.92
CA PRO A 222 5.17 10.38 -9.36
C PRO A 222 4.76 8.93 -9.09
N ILE A 223 4.32 8.63 -7.86
CA ILE A 223 3.82 7.29 -7.49
C ILE A 223 2.32 7.18 -7.80
N VAL A 224 1.53 8.11 -7.25
CA VAL A 224 0.09 8.23 -7.48
C VAL A 224 -0.21 9.55 -8.17
N GLU A 225 -1.01 9.49 -9.23
CA GLU A 225 -1.68 10.66 -9.79
C GLU A 225 -3.07 10.83 -9.14
N HIS A 226 -3.26 11.97 -8.50
CA HIS A 226 -4.50 12.23 -7.76
C HIS A 226 -5.53 12.93 -8.63
N LEU A 227 -6.79 12.52 -8.47
CA LEU A 227 -7.95 13.31 -8.87
C LEU A 227 -8.52 14.04 -7.64
N ILE A 228 -8.80 15.33 -7.79
CA ILE A 228 -9.39 16.17 -6.75
C ILE A 228 -10.62 16.84 -7.34
N LEU A 229 -11.77 16.64 -6.70
CA LEU A 229 -13.04 17.22 -7.14
C LEU A 229 -13.47 18.34 -6.21
N ASP A 230 -13.58 19.55 -6.77
CA ASP A 230 -13.97 20.77 -6.07
C ASP A 230 -15.48 21.03 -6.13
N PHE A 231 -16.25 20.34 -5.30
CA PHE A 231 -17.71 20.55 -5.21
C PHE A 231 -18.06 21.84 -4.44
N GLU A 232 -19.30 22.31 -4.57
CA GLU A 232 -19.81 23.48 -3.85
C GLU A 232 -19.74 23.34 -2.32
N ASP A 233 -20.00 22.13 -1.79
CA ASP A 233 -20.08 21.84 -0.35
C ASP A 233 -18.76 21.31 0.25
N GLY A 234 -17.74 21.04 -0.57
CA GLY A 234 -16.43 20.62 -0.12
C GLY A 234 -15.60 19.93 -1.20
N VAL A 235 -14.48 19.36 -0.79
CA VAL A 235 -13.54 18.67 -1.70
C VAL A 235 -13.61 17.15 -1.49
N ILE A 236 -13.67 16.40 -2.59
CA ILE A 236 -13.43 14.95 -2.61
C ILE A 236 -12.03 14.70 -3.15
N VAL A 237 -11.22 13.97 -2.39
CA VAL A 237 -9.87 13.56 -2.80
C VAL A 237 -9.86 12.09 -3.15
N TYR A 238 -9.10 11.73 -4.18
CA TYR A 238 -8.87 10.35 -4.58
C TYR A 238 -7.53 9.88 -4.03
N GLU A 239 -7.58 8.73 -3.37
CA GLU A 239 -6.45 8.04 -2.72
C GLU A 239 -5.78 8.82 -1.57
N ALA A 240 -5.02 8.08 -0.78
CA ALA A 240 -4.21 8.50 0.35
C ALA A 240 -2.88 7.71 0.44
N PRO A 241 -2.03 7.71 -0.62
CA PRO A 241 -0.65 7.22 -0.56
C PRO A 241 0.15 7.84 0.60
N PRO A 242 1.11 7.08 1.18
CA PRO A 242 2.00 7.62 2.19
C PRO A 242 2.81 8.80 1.63
N HIS A 243 3.00 9.84 2.46
CA HIS A 243 3.79 11.05 2.19
C HIS A 243 3.18 12.02 1.15
N GLN A 244 2.65 11.52 0.03
CA GLN A 244 1.94 12.34 -0.97
C GLN A 244 0.67 13.00 -0.41
N THR A 245 0.01 12.33 0.53
CA THR A 245 -1.20 12.84 1.20
C THR A 245 -1.01 14.22 1.82
N ASP A 246 0.15 14.48 2.44
CA ASP A 246 0.44 15.79 3.06
C ASP A 246 0.55 16.92 2.01
N LEU A 247 1.10 16.60 0.84
CA LEU A 247 1.24 17.54 -0.27
C LEU A 247 -0.13 17.92 -0.85
N VAL A 248 -1.02 16.93 -1.01
CA VAL A 248 -2.39 17.15 -1.49
C VAL A 248 -3.19 18.00 -0.49
N ILE A 249 -3.14 17.65 0.80
CA ILE A 249 -3.82 18.42 1.87
C ILE A 249 -3.35 19.87 1.86
N ARG A 250 -2.03 20.09 1.77
CA ARG A 250 -1.46 21.44 1.70
C ARG A 250 -1.96 22.20 0.48
N TRP A 251 -1.97 21.58 -0.70
CA TRP A 251 -2.40 22.23 -1.93
C TRP A 251 -3.88 22.63 -1.87
N ILE A 252 -4.76 21.77 -1.39
CA ILE A 252 -6.19 22.06 -1.23
C ILE A 252 -6.39 23.26 -0.29
N LYS A 253 -5.66 23.27 0.83
CA LYS A 253 -5.73 24.37 1.82
C LYS A 253 -5.28 25.70 1.23
N GLU A 254 -4.23 25.71 0.42
CA GLU A 254 -3.66 26.93 -0.16
C GLU A 254 -4.46 27.45 -1.38
N ASN A 255 -4.98 26.54 -2.22
CA ASN A 255 -5.55 26.87 -3.52
C ASN A 255 -7.09 26.85 -3.55
N LEU A 256 -7.72 25.76 -3.10
CA LEU A 256 -9.19 25.63 -3.12
C LEU A 256 -9.85 26.28 -1.90
N LYS A 257 -9.17 26.29 -0.75
CA LYS A 257 -9.62 26.91 0.51
C LYS A 257 -10.99 26.42 0.98
N LYS A 258 -11.29 25.15 0.69
CA LYS A 258 -12.49 24.43 1.12
C LYS A 258 -12.12 23.24 2.01
N PRO A 259 -13.02 22.78 2.88
CA PRO A 259 -12.79 21.58 3.67
C PRO A 259 -12.74 20.35 2.76
N ILE A 260 -11.87 19.40 3.10
CA ILE A 260 -11.90 18.06 2.52
C ILE A 260 -13.02 17.31 3.23
N THR A 261 -14.11 17.03 2.53
CA THR A 261 -15.31 16.41 3.11
C THR A 261 -15.33 14.90 2.90
N HIS A 262 -14.69 14.42 1.84
CA HIS A 262 -14.59 13.00 1.54
C HIS A 262 -13.22 12.64 0.99
N VAL A 263 -12.84 11.39 1.20
CA VAL A 263 -11.76 10.70 0.50
C VAL A 263 -12.35 9.44 -0.12
N PHE A 264 -12.12 9.25 -1.41
CA PHE A 264 -12.46 8.02 -2.12
C PHE A 264 -11.21 7.15 -2.24
N LEU A 265 -11.33 5.91 -1.79
CA LEU A 265 -10.27 4.91 -1.85
C LEU A 265 -10.77 3.83 -2.77
N THR A 266 -10.06 3.62 -3.88
CA THR A 266 -10.50 2.62 -4.85
C THR A 266 -10.43 1.21 -4.28
N HIS A 267 -9.45 0.93 -3.42
CA HIS A 267 -9.28 -0.33 -2.70
C HIS A 267 -8.31 -0.22 -1.50
N HIS A 268 -8.07 -1.34 -0.82
CA HIS A 268 -7.31 -1.41 0.43
C HIS A 268 -5.78 -1.44 0.32
N HIS A 269 -5.18 -1.51 -0.87
CA HIS A 269 -3.70 -1.52 -0.97
C HIS A 269 -3.11 -0.22 -0.42
N HIS A 270 -1.90 -0.30 0.15
CA HIS A 270 -1.37 0.78 0.96
C HIS A 270 -0.72 1.92 0.17
N ASP A 271 -0.26 1.66 -1.05
CA ASP A 271 0.05 2.73 -2.01
C ASP A 271 -1.17 3.59 -2.36
N HIS A 272 -2.38 3.13 -2.06
CA HIS A 272 -3.63 3.89 -2.21
C HIS A 272 -4.16 4.44 -0.89
N SER A 273 -3.83 3.85 0.25
CA SER A 273 -4.65 4.04 1.46
C SER A 273 -3.91 4.28 2.77
N TYR A 274 -2.58 4.14 2.80
CA TYR A 274 -1.84 4.10 4.06
C TYR A 274 -2.06 5.35 4.94
N ASP A 275 -2.14 6.52 4.33
CA ASP A 275 -2.30 7.81 5.00
C ASP A 275 -3.76 8.27 5.14
N VAL A 276 -4.74 7.41 4.87
CA VAL A 276 -6.19 7.74 4.96
C VAL A 276 -6.58 8.35 6.31
N HIS A 277 -5.91 7.94 7.39
CA HIS A 277 -6.12 8.44 8.75
C HIS A 277 -5.92 9.96 8.85
N LYS A 278 -5.08 10.56 8.00
CA LYS A 278 -4.87 12.02 7.93
C LYS A 278 -6.12 12.74 7.41
N TYR A 279 -6.82 12.20 6.41
CA TYR A 279 -8.10 12.75 5.95
C TYR A 279 -9.21 12.57 6.99
N VAL A 280 -9.26 11.41 7.66
CA VAL A 280 -10.20 11.17 8.77
C VAL A 280 -10.00 12.19 9.89
N ALA A 281 -8.75 12.51 10.24
CA ALA A 281 -8.43 13.52 11.25
C ALA A 281 -8.88 14.95 10.86
N LEU A 282 -9.04 15.22 9.56
CA LEU A 282 -9.62 16.46 9.04
C LEU A 282 -11.16 16.46 9.01
N GLY A 283 -11.80 15.35 9.38
CA GLY A 283 -13.25 15.17 9.38
C GLY A 283 -13.82 14.65 8.06
N ALA A 284 -12.97 14.17 7.14
CA ALA A 284 -13.42 13.60 5.88
C ALA A 284 -14.05 12.22 6.09
N LYS A 285 -15.09 11.92 5.32
CA LYS A 285 -15.70 10.58 5.26
C LYS A 285 -15.03 9.73 4.20
N ILE A 286 -14.90 8.44 4.47
CA ILE A 286 -14.29 7.48 3.55
C ILE A 286 -15.39 6.90 2.64
N ILE A 287 -15.26 7.08 1.33
CA ILE A 287 -16.15 6.49 0.32
C ILE A 287 -15.56 5.15 -0.11
N VAL A 288 -16.25 4.04 0.19
CA VAL A 288 -15.77 2.65 -0.07
C VAL A 288 -16.95 1.70 -0.34
N PRO A 289 -16.76 0.59 -1.06
CA PRO A 289 -17.82 -0.39 -1.23
C PRO A 289 -18.17 -1.08 0.09
N GLU A 290 -19.43 -1.50 0.23
CA GLU A 290 -19.95 -2.09 1.47
C GLU A 290 -19.19 -3.35 1.90
N VAL A 291 -18.70 -4.14 0.93
CA VAL A 291 -17.89 -5.35 1.16
C VAL A 291 -16.63 -5.07 1.98
N ALA A 292 -16.07 -3.86 1.87
CA ALA A 292 -14.84 -3.45 2.53
C ALA A 292 -15.07 -2.87 3.93
N THR A 293 -16.32 -2.68 4.36
CA THR A 293 -16.67 -1.98 5.61
C THR A 293 -15.91 -2.49 6.84
N LYS A 294 -15.68 -3.80 6.93
CA LYS A 294 -14.94 -4.39 8.07
C LYS A 294 -13.51 -3.88 8.13
N TYR A 295 -12.84 -3.74 6.98
CA TYR A 295 -11.46 -3.27 6.90
C TYR A 295 -11.37 -1.81 7.35
N TRP A 296 -12.16 -0.93 6.72
CA TRP A 296 -12.09 0.52 6.94
C TRP A 296 -12.59 0.97 8.31
N LYS A 297 -13.47 0.20 8.97
CA LYS A 297 -13.91 0.48 10.36
C LYS A 297 -12.81 0.30 11.41
N GLN A 298 -11.66 -0.26 11.04
CA GLN A 298 -10.52 -0.37 11.95
C GLN A 298 -9.84 0.97 12.20
N ILE A 299 -10.02 1.95 11.30
CA ILE A 299 -9.42 3.28 11.43
C ILE A 299 -10.19 4.07 12.52
N PRO A 300 -9.52 4.53 13.58
CA PRO A 300 -10.17 5.29 14.64
C PRO A 300 -10.85 6.55 14.11
N GLY A 301 -12.14 6.72 14.42
CA GLY A 301 -12.92 7.91 14.03
C GLY A 301 -13.42 7.92 12.59
N ALA A 302 -13.19 6.86 11.80
CA ALA A 302 -13.66 6.79 10.43
C ALA A 302 -15.20 6.76 10.33
N GLU A 303 -15.74 7.70 9.55
CA GLU A 303 -17.12 7.66 9.07
C GLU A 303 -17.12 7.17 7.62
N LEU A 304 -17.95 6.16 7.32
CA LEU A 304 -17.99 5.54 6.00
C LEU A 304 -19.24 5.98 5.23
N VAL A 305 -19.05 6.29 3.95
CA VAL A 305 -20.10 6.38 2.93
C VAL A 305 -19.99 5.13 2.08
N THR A 306 -20.90 4.18 2.27
CA THR A 306 -20.86 2.89 1.59
C THR A 306 -21.80 2.82 0.39
N PHE A 307 -21.40 2.02 -0.59
CA PHE A 307 -22.20 1.72 -1.78
C PHE A 307 -22.10 0.24 -2.16
N THR A 308 -23.02 -0.21 -3.01
CA THR A 308 -23.10 -1.58 -3.52
C THR A 308 -23.31 -1.54 -5.02
N GLU A 309 -23.14 -2.66 -5.71
CA GLU A 309 -23.34 -2.75 -7.17
C GLU A 309 -24.72 -2.24 -7.60
N GLY A 310 -25.80 -2.65 -6.92
CA GLY A 310 -27.16 -2.18 -7.23
C GLY A 310 -27.49 -0.77 -6.77
N LYS A 311 -26.60 -0.12 -6.01
CA LYS A 311 -26.80 1.21 -5.42
C LYS A 311 -25.46 1.94 -5.32
N PRO A 312 -24.92 2.45 -6.43
CA PRO A 312 -23.70 3.25 -6.42
C PRO A 312 -23.91 4.53 -5.60
N TYR A 313 -22.83 5.06 -5.03
CA TYR A 313 -22.87 6.37 -4.40
C TYR A 313 -22.73 7.44 -5.48
N ILE A 314 -23.57 8.47 -5.42
CA ILE A 314 -23.55 9.58 -6.36
C ILE A 314 -23.45 10.86 -5.54
N HIS A 315 -22.36 11.60 -5.75
CA HIS A 315 -22.15 12.91 -5.17
C HIS A 315 -22.22 13.97 -6.28
N ALA A 316 -22.92 15.07 -6.05
CA ALA A 316 -23.15 16.05 -7.11
C ALA A 316 -23.56 17.42 -6.59
N ASP A 317 -23.26 18.44 -7.38
CA ASP A 317 -23.69 19.83 -7.17
C ASP A 317 -24.38 20.40 -8.43
N SER A 318 -24.44 21.73 -8.56
CA SER A 318 -25.07 22.37 -9.73
C SER A 318 -24.29 22.19 -11.04
N THR A 319 -23.01 21.82 -10.97
CA THR A 319 -22.07 21.84 -12.10
C THR A 319 -21.61 20.45 -12.54
N MET A 320 -21.35 19.53 -11.61
CA MET A 320 -20.80 18.20 -11.89
C MET A 320 -21.40 17.11 -11.01
N GLN A 321 -21.11 15.86 -11.36
CA GLN A 321 -21.44 14.67 -10.56
C GLN A 321 -20.29 13.65 -10.62
N ALA A 322 -20.08 12.94 -9.52
CA ALA A 322 -19.18 11.79 -9.43
C ALA A 322 -19.99 10.56 -8.99
N ARG A 323 -19.80 9.44 -9.68
CA ARG A 323 -20.44 8.15 -9.40
C ARG A 323 -19.37 7.17 -8.97
N PHE A 324 -19.55 6.56 -7.82
CA PHE A 324 -18.64 5.56 -7.27
C PHE A 324 -19.28 4.19 -7.41
N ILE A 325 -18.60 3.29 -8.13
CA ILE A 325 -19.14 2.08 -8.71
C ILE A 325 -18.28 0.90 -8.28
N TRP A 326 -18.93 -0.20 -7.89
CA TRP A 326 -18.29 -1.45 -7.50
C TRP A 326 -19.10 -2.61 -8.05
N HIS A 327 -18.43 -3.66 -8.50
CA HIS A 327 -19.05 -4.91 -8.96
C HIS A 327 -18.46 -6.09 -8.21
N GLU A 328 -19.24 -7.17 -8.04
CA GLU A 328 -18.77 -8.38 -7.35
C GLU A 328 -17.55 -9.01 -8.05
N GLU A 329 -17.50 -8.96 -9.39
CA GLU A 329 -16.37 -9.45 -10.19
C GLU A 329 -15.24 -8.41 -10.33
N ALA A 330 -14.84 -7.79 -9.22
CA ALA A 330 -13.83 -6.74 -9.20
C ALA A 330 -12.46 -7.25 -9.74
N PRO A 331 -11.88 -6.61 -10.79
CA PRO A 331 -10.70 -7.10 -11.51
C PRO A 331 -9.41 -7.22 -10.68
N HIS A 332 -9.17 -6.31 -9.73
CA HIS A 332 -7.88 -6.20 -9.04
C HIS A 332 -7.90 -6.75 -7.61
N SER A 333 -8.89 -6.35 -6.83
CA SER A 333 -9.09 -6.78 -5.45
C SER A 333 -10.58 -6.81 -5.12
N VAL A 334 -10.97 -7.54 -4.06
CA VAL A 334 -12.40 -7.75 -3.72
C VAL A 334 -13.18 -6.45 -3.48
N ASP A 335 -12.50 -5.41 -3.01
CA ASP A 335 -13.06 -4.09 -2.79
C ASP A 335 -12.64 -3.06 -3.85
N TRP A 336 -11.97 -3.49 -4.92
CA TRP A 336 -11.66 -2.61 -6.03
C TRP A 336 -12.94 -2.01 -6.61
N SER A 337 -12.95 -0.69 -6.67
CA SER A 337 -14.03 0.14 -7.15
C SER A 337 -13.46 1.27 -7.99
N TYR A 338 -14.28 1.83 -8.86
CA TYR A 338 -13.87 2.90 -9.75
C TYR A 338 -14.90 4.02 -9.73
N SER A 339 -14.56 5.18 -10.30
CA SER A 339 -15.49 6.31 -10.38
C SER A 339 -15.63 6.87 -11.78
N ILE A 340 -16.82 7.41 -12.08
CA ILE A 340 -17.08 8.16 -13.30
C ILE A 340 -17.50 9.59 -12.91
N VAL A 341 -16.82 10.59 -13.49
CA VAL A 341 -17.10 12.01 -13.28
C VAL A 341 -17.62 12.63 -14.58
N THR A 342 -18.72 13.35 -14.50
CA THR A 342 -19.32 14.07 -15.63
C THR A 342 -19.85 15.43 -15.18
N THR A 343 -20.24 16.27 -16.13
CA THR A 343 -21.10 17.42 -15.82
C THR A 343 -22.40 16.96 -15.16
N ARG A 344 -23.08 17.86 -14.44
CA ARG A 344 -24.31 17.55 -13.72
C ARG A 344 -25.39 16.98 -14.64
N CYS A 345 -25.40 17.44 -15.90
CA CYS A 345 -26.31 16.97 -16.92
C CYS A 345 -25.58 16.82 -18.25
N PRO A 346 -24.94 15.66 -18.51
CA PRO A 346 -24.11 15.49 -19.68
C PRO A 346 -24.92 15.46 -20.97
N SER A 347 -24.42 16.15 -21.98
CA SER A 347 -24.82 15.97 -23.38
C SER A 347 -23.97 14.87 -24.03
N ALA A 348 -24.30 14.44 -25.25
CA ALA A 348 -23.52 13.41 -25.95
C ALA A 348 -22.02 13.73 -26.07
N ASN A 349 -21.66 15.02 -26.11
CA ASN A 349 -20.29 15.49 -26.26
C ASN A 349 -19.65 15.99 -24.96
N SER A 350 -20.32 15.85 -23.81
CA SER A 350 -19.76 16.27 -22.53
C SER A 350 -18.57 15.40 -22.12
N THR A 351 -17.58 16.01 -21.46
CA THR A 351 -16.43 15.25 -20.95
C THR A 351 -16.90 14.23 -19.92
N MET A 352 -16.27 13.06 -19.96
CA MET A 352 -16.39 12.00 -18.97
C MET A 352 -14.99 11.61 -18.54
N LEU A 353 -14.76 11.56 -17.23
CA LEU A 353 -13.55 11.01 -16.63
C LEU A 353 -13.89 9.67 -16.01
N ALA A 354 -13.01 8.68 -16.14
CA ALA A 354 -13.10 7.44 -15.38
C ALA A 354 -11.80 7.23 -14.59
N TYR A 355 -11.90 7.28 -13.26
CA TYR A 355 -10.81 6.95 -12.37
C TYR A 355 -10.89 5.47 -12.02
N GLU A 356 -10.00 4.66 -12.58
CA GLU A 356 -10.07 3.19 -12.54
C GLU A 356 -9.06 2.53 -11.60
N ALA A 357 -8.12 3.31 -11.07
CA ALA A 357 -7.00 2.85 -10.26
C ALA A 357 -6.04 1.87 -10.95
N ASP A 358 -6.12 0.59 -10.59
CA ASP A 358 -5.08 -0.42 -10.86
C ASP A 358 -5.52 -1.48 -11.90
N SER A 359 -6.65 -1.27 -12.58
CA SER A 359 -7.02 -2.13 -13.70
C SER A 359 -6.21 -1.80 -14.96
N PHE A 360 -5.63 -0.60 -15.04
CA PHE A 360 -4.75 -0.16 -16.10
C PHE A 360 -3.67 0.80 -15.56
N SER A 361 -2.56 0.92 -16.29
CA SER A 361 -1.49 1.86 -15.96
C SER A 361 -0.81 2.33 -17.24
N THR A 362 -0.39 3.60 -17.26
CA THR A 362 0.53 4.13 -18.29
C THR A 362 1.96 4.28 -17.77
N LEU A 363 2.21 4.02 -16.49
CA LEU A 363 3.52 4.16 -15.86
C LEU A 363 4.21 2.80 -15.74
N THR A 364 3.47 1.77 -15.36
CA THR A 364 3.97 0.42 -15.12
C THR A 364 3.34 -0.57 -16.10
N HIS A 365 3.90 -1.78 -16.14
CA HIS A 365 3.27 -2.86 -16.88
C HIS A 365 1.93 -3.22 -16.22
N PHE A 366 0.86 -3.36 -17.02
CA PHE A 366 -0.46 -3.77 -16.54
C PHE A 366 -0.85 -5.15 -17.11
N ASP A 367 -1.74 -5.86 -16.42
CA ASP A 367 -2.33 -7.10 -16.92
C ASP A 367 -3.53 -6.77 -17.82
N PRO A 368 -3.49 -7.12 -19.13
CA PRO A 368 -4.62 -6.89 -20.02
C PRO A 368 -5.92 -7.54 -19.54
N HIS A 369 -5.87 -8.61 -18.74
CA HIS A 369 -7.05 -9.25 -18.17
C HIS A 369 -7.81 -8.34 -17.21
N PHE A 370 -7.11 -7.59 -16.36
CA PHE A 370 -7.72 -6.64 -15.42
C PHE A 370 -8.39 -5.49 -16.18
N ALA A 371 -7.68 -4.91 -17.16
CA ALA A 371 -8.24 -3.90 -18.05
C ALA A 371 -9.49 -4.43 -18.80
N TYR A 372 -9.45 -5.68 -19.30
CA TYR A 372 -10.59 -6.30 -19.97
C TYR A 372 -11.81 -6.46 -19.02
N GLY A 373 -11.55 -6.89 -17.78
CA GLY A 373 -12.56 -7.05 -16.74
C GLY A 373 -13.25 -5.72 -16.41
N TRP A 374 -12.47 -4.67 -16.18
CA TRP A 374 -13.00 -3.32 -15.97
C TRP A 374 -13.81 -2.82 -17.18
N LEU A 375 -13.31 -2.97 -18.41
CA LEU A 375 -14.03 -2.50 -19.60
C LEU A 375 -15.38 -3.18 -19.80
N ASN A 376 -15.51 -4.46 -19.44
CA ASN A 376 -16.80 -5.15 -19.46
C ASN A 376 -17.81 -4.49 -18.50
N GLN A 377 -17.36 -4.12 -17.30
CA GLN A 377 -18.17 -3.40 -16.31
C GLN A 377 -18.51 -1.98 -16.79
N ALA A 378 -17.52 -1.27 -17.33
CA ALA A 378 -17.71 0.08 -17.85
C ALA A 378 -18.73 0.15 -19.01
N ILE A 379 -18.78 -0.87 -19.87
CA ILE A 379 -19.84 -0.99 -20.89
C ILE A 379 -21.20 -1.19 -20.24
N ALA A 380 -21.29 -2.08 -19.25
CA ALA A 380 -22.52 -2.34 -18.53
C ALA A 380 -23.06 -1.07 -17.84
N ASP A 381 -22.18 -0.17 -17.41
CA ASP A 381 -22.52 1.11 -16.80
C ASP A 381 -22.83 2.24 -17.80
N GLY A 382 -22.60 1.99 -19.10
CA GLY A 382 -22.85 2.96 -20.16
C GLY A 382 -21.74 4.00 -20.32
N MET A 383 -20.49 3.68 -19.94
CA MET A 383 -19.35 4.59 -20.06
C MET A 383 -19.09 4.95 -21.53
N SER A 384 -18.91 6.25 -21.78
CA SER A 384 -18.68 6.82 -23.12
C SER A 384 -17.40 6.29 -23.76
N LYS A 385 -17.41 6.12 -25.09
CA LYS A 385 -16.19 5.77 -25.83
C LYS A 385 -15.16 6.92 -25.83
N ASN A 386 -15.61 8.15 -25.57
CA ASN A 386 -14.77 9.35 -25.54
C ASN A 386 -14.25 9.71 -24.14
N THR A 387 -14.40 8.80 -23.17
CA THR A 387 -13.93 8.99 -21.79
C THR A 387 -12.42 9.23 -21.75
N ILE A 388 -11.99 10.12 -20.86
CA ILE A 388 -10.60 10.23 -20.42
C ILE A 388 -10.42 9.27 -19.25
N VAL A 389 -9.58 8.26 -19.45
CA VAL A 389 -9.19 7.30 -18.42
C VAL A 389 -8.11 7.93 -17.56
N VAL A 390 -8.31 7.90 -16.25
CA VAL A 390 -7.40 8.42 -15.23
C VAL A 390 -6.91 7.22 -14.40
N PRO A 391 -5.78 6.60 -14.76
CA PRO A 391 -5.18 5.55 -13.95
C PRO A 391 -4.58 6.16 -12.68
N THR A 392 -4.51 5.40 -11.58
CA THR A 392 -3.78 5.85 -10.38
C THR A 392 -2.28 5.95 -10.68
N HIS A 393 -1.75 4.95 -11.39
CA HIS A 393 -0.34 4.90 -11.76
C HIS A 393 -0.15 5.34 -13.21
N GLY A 394 0.20 6.61 -13.41
CA GLY A 394 0.51 7.17 -14.71
C GLY A 394 -0.31 8.41 -15.04
N MET A 395 -0.49 8.67 -16.33
CA MET A 395 -1.05 9.90 -16.87
C MET A 395 -2.41 9.61 -17.51
N PRO A 396 -3.33 10.59 -17.56
CA PRO A 396 -4.63 10.40 -18.17
C PRO A 396 -4.50 10.21 -19.67
N ILE A 397 -5.28 9.28 -20.23
CA ILE A 397 -5.29 8.98 -21.66
C ILE A 397 -6.73 8.87 -22.18
N PRO A 398 -6.98 9.20 -23.46
CA PRO A 398 -8.27 8.90 -24.08
C PRO A 398 -8.50 7.38 -24.11
N LEU A 399 -9.69 6.93 -23.74
CA LEU A 399 -10.07 5.51 -23.76
C LEU A 399 -9.70 4.77 -25.06
N PRO A 400 -9.84 5.35 -26.27
CA PRO A 400 -9.42 4.68 -27.51
C PRO A 400 -7.97 4.21 -27.51
N PHE A 401 -7.07 4.90 -26.81
CA PHE A 401 -5.67 4.48 -26.70
C PHE A 401 -5.56 3.13 -25.98
N LEU A 402 -6.24 2.95 -24.84
CA LEU A 402 -6.31 1.67 -24.14
C LEU A 402 -6.97 0.60 -25.01
N LEU A 403 -8.10 0.91 -25.65
CA LEU A 403 -8.82 -0.05 -26.51
C LEU A 403 -7.91 -0.61 -27.61
N ASP A 404 -7.10 0.25 -28.25
CA ASP A 404 -6.16 -0.14 -29.28
C ASP A 404 -5.03 -1.02 -28.72
N GLN A 405 -4.51 -0.71 -27.52
CA GLN A 405 -3.45 -1.48 -26.88
C GLN A 405 -3.83 -2.94 -26.61
N ILE A 406 -5.09 -3.20 -26.25
CA ILE A 406 -5.57 -4.55 -25.94
C ILE A 406 -6.54 -5.12 -26.99
N SER A 407 -6.69 -4.45 -28.14
CA SER A 407 -7.60 -4.84 -29.22
C SER A 407 -9.04 -5.10 -28.76
N TYR A 408 -9.54 -4.25 -27.87
CA TYR A 408 -10.88 -4.38 -27.29
C TYR A 408 -11.96 -3.71 -28.16
N VAL A 409 -13.03 -4.44 -28.48
CA VAL A 409 -14.15 -3.91 -29.27
C VAL A 409 -15.14 -3.19 -28.36
N TYR A 410 -15.17 -1.86 -28.44
CA TYR A 410 -16.02 -1.03 -27.60
C TYR A 410 -17.23 -0.44 -28.36
N PRO A 411 -18.46 -0.48 -27.80
CA PRO A 411 -19.66 0.07 -28.42
C PRO A 411 -19.59 1.60 -28.57
N ALA A 412 -20.38 2.16 -29.49
CA ALA A 412 -20.44 3.60 -29.73
C ALA A 412 -21.32 4.31 -28.68
N LEU A 413 -20.95 4.21 -27.41
CA LEU A 413 -21.60 4.89 -26.30
C LEU A 413 -21.11 6.34 -26.22
N ASP A 414 -22.02 7.24 -25.87
CA ASP A 414 -21.74 8.65 -25.57
C ASP A 414 -22.13 8.99 -24.13
N SER A 415 -21.84 10.21 -23.67
CA SER A 415 -22.03 10.58 -22.26
C SER A 415 -23.49 10.60 -21.79
N THR A 416 -24.48 10.52 -22.69
CA THR A 416 -25.90 10.37 -22.32
C THR A 416 -26.30 8.93 -21.99
N HIS A 417 -25.45 7.96 -22.32
CA HIS A 417 -25.69 6.53 -22.07
C HIS A 417 -25.32 6.10 -20.66
N LEU A 418 -24.62 6.93 -19.88
CA LEU A 418 -24.22 6.62 -18.51
C LEU A 418 -25.46 6.42 -17.62
N HIS A 419 -25.54 5.24 -17.00
CA HIS A 419 -26.71 4.82 -16.22
C HIS A 419 -26.40 4.03 -14.95
N ALA A 420 -25.13 3.86 -14.56
CA ALA A 420 -24.71 3.25 -13.29
C ALA A 420 -25.56 3.76 -12.11
N GLY A 421 -26.51 2.94 -11.63
CA GLY A 421 -27.53 3.32 -10.64
C GLY A 421 -28.77 4.02 -11.22
N VAL A 422 -28.68 5.33 -11.50
CA VAL A 422 -29.81 6.16 -11.99
C VAL A 422 -29.43 6.95 -13.25
N PRO A 423 -30.38 7.45 -14.06
CA PRO A 423 -30.05 8.29 -15.23
C PRO A 423 -29.17 9.50 -14.89
N SER A 424 -28.30 9.89 -15.83
CA SER A 424 -27.34 10.99 -15.65
C SER A 424 -27.94 12.39 -15.49
N CYS A 425 -29.17 12.60 -15.97
CA CYS A 425 -30.00 13.76 -15.65
C CYS A 425 -31.29 13.27 -14.98
N LEU A 426 -31.51 13.68 -13.74
CA LEU A 426 -32.84 13.65 -13.13
C LEU A 426 -33.43 15.05 -13.25
N ALA A 427 -34.60 15.18 -13.90
CA ALA A 427 -35.43 16.36 -13.74
C ALA A 427 -35.90 16.39 -12.29
N TYR A 428 -35.40 17.33 -11.49
CA TYR A 428 -35.89 17.56 -10.12
C TYR A 428 -37.30 18.15 -10.13
#